data_AF-A0A966MQ27-F1
#
_entry.id   AF-A0A966MQ27-F1
#
_cell.length_a   1.000
_cell.length_b   1.000
_cell.length_c   1.000
_cell.angle_alpha   90.00
_cell.angle_beta   90.00
_cell.angle_gamma   90.00
#
_symmetry.space_group_name_H-M   'P 1'
#
loop_
_entity.id
_entity.type
_entity.pdbx_description
1 polymer ?
#
loop_
_entity_poly.entity_id
_entity_poly.type
_entity_poly.pdbx_seq_one_letter_code
_entity_poly.pdbx_strand_id
1 'polypeptide(L)'
;MTFDEADALPLAIATPENAAFQKGEIIAQPRLPQIMKADQMVYFMIRDAFPDRGIFFSRTAGGYPYELGLERYVVTQGLTKKLLPQPVVPGPDIVLIQGEGAMDVKRSLELWTNVFTATKSLAARDGWVDDASVGIPDLYVISGVTLAEALAQSGKIPESRTVYDQSKQVATAMRRAQIFGFDRQPTLPIAPGADTAAQPLLLPADTSRK
;
A
#
# COMPACT_ATOMS: atom_id res chain seq x y z
N MET A 1 16.80 -20.57 13.82
CA MET A 1 17.55 -19.76 14.80
C MET A 1 17.02 -20.01 16.20
N THR A 2 17.88 -20.15 17.21
CA THR A 2 17.53 -20.22 18.63
C THR A 2 17.39 -18.82 19.25
N PHE A 3 16.88 -18.71 20.49
CA PHE A 3 16.81 -17.42 21.18
C PHE A 3 18.20 -16.85 21.49
N ASP A 4 19.14 -17.69 21.94
CA ASP A 4 20.52 -17.26 22.23
C ASP A 4 21.23 -16.72 20.97
N GLU A 5 21.01 -17.36 19.82
CA GLU A 5 21.52 -16.88 18.53
C GLU A 5 20.94 -15.52 18.14
N ALA A 6 19.64 -15.29 18.40
CA ALA A 6 18.99 -14.01 18.13
C ALA A 6 19.48 -12.88 19.06
N ASP A 7 19.70 -13.21 20.34
CA ASP A 7 20.21 -12.25 21.33
C ASP A 7 21.66 -11.84 21.03
N ALA A 8 22.47 -12.78 20.53
CA ALA A 8 23.86 -12.55 20.14
C ALA A 8 24.02 -11.67 18.88
N LEU A 9 22.95 -11.39 18.13
CA LEU A 9 23.05 -10.53 16.94
C LEU A 9 23.54 -9.12 17.32
N PRO A 10 24.40 -8.49 16.50
CA PRO A 10 24.77 -7.10 16.70
C PRO A 10 23.55 -6.19 16.46
N LEU A 11 23.52 -5.04 17.16
CA LEU A 11 22.45 -4.05 16.99
C LEU A 11 22.37 -3.52 15.55
N ALA A 12 23.53 -3.38 14.90
CA ALA A 12 23.65 -3.02 13.50
C ALA A 12 24.95 -3.60 12.94
N ILE A 13 24.95 -3.88 11.64
CA ILE A 13 26.17 -4.12 10.86
C ILE A 13 26.23 -3.12 9.72
N ALA A 14 27.43 -2.73 9.31
CA ALA A 14 27.58 -1.97 8.06
C ALA A 14 27.13 -2.84 6.89
N THR A 15 26.35 -2.29 5.96
CA THR A 15 25.94 -2.98 4.74
C THR A 15 27.17 -3.11 3.83
N PRO A 16 27.63 -4.33 3.50
CA PRO A 16 28.71 -4.50 2.53
C PRO A 16 28.35 -3.90 1.17
N GLU A 17 29.34 -3.40 0.43
CA GLU A 17 29.13 -2.77 -0.90
C GLU A 17 28.39 -3.69 -1.89
N ASN A 18 28.59 -5.01 -1.78
CA ASN A 18 27.93 -6.02 -2.61
C ASN A 18 27.00 -6.93 -1.78
N ALA A 19 26.37 -6.38 -0.74
CA ALA A 19 25.46 -7.13 0.10
C ALA A 19 24.24 -7.59 -0.71
N ALA A 20 24.03 -8.90 -0.73
CA ALA A 20 22.82 -9.49 -1.27
C ALA A 20 22.30 -10.57 -0.32
N PHE A 21 21.03 -10.46 0.05
CA PHE A 21 20.29 -11.58 0.61
C PHE A 21 19.78 -12.45 -0.54
N GLN A 22 20.02 -13.77 -0.43
CA GLN A 22 19.56 -14.73 -1.43
C GLN A 22 18.77 -15.88 -0.78
N LYS A 23 17.58 -16.15 -1.31
CA LYS A 23 16.74 -17.30 -0.95
C LYS A 23 15.92 -17.74 -2.16
N GLY A 24 16.28 -18.88 -2.74
CA GLY A 24 15.65 -19.32 -3.99
C GLY A 24 15.87 -18.28 -5.10
N GLU A 25 14.79 -17.81 -5.72
CA GLU A 25 14.84 -16.74 -6.74
C GLU A 25 14.83 -15.33 -6.14
N ILE A 26 14.64 -15.18 -4.83
CA ILE A 26 14.72 -13.88 -4.18
C ILE A 26 16.19 -13.46 -4.08
N ILE A 27 16.51 -12.35 -4.75
CA ILE A 27 17.78 -11.63 -4.62
C ILE A 27 17.44 -10.21 -4.19
N ALA A 28 17.78 -9.87 -2.95
CA ALA A 28 17.45 -8.59 -2.33
C ALA A 28 18.72 -7.86 -1.90
N GLN A 29 18.84 -6.59 -2.30
CA GLN A 29 19.98 -5.74 -1.96
C GLN A 29 19.52 -4.68 -0.95
N PRO A 30 19.98 -4.74 0.32
CA PRO A 30 19.64 -3.72 1.31
C PRO A 30 20.05 -2.33 0.82
N ARG A 31 19.17 -1.34 0.99
CA ARG A 31 19.39 0.03 0.50
C ARG A 31 20.00 0.95 1.54
N LEU A 32 19.92 0.58 2.81
CA LEU A 32 20.44 1.36 3.91
C LEU A 32 21.93 1.07 4.11
N PRO A 33 22.73 2.04 4.57
CA PRO A 33 24.17 1.86 4.82
C PRO A 33 24.47 0.93 6.00
N GLN A 34 23.46 0.64 6.81
CA GLN A 34 23.53 -0.29 7.92
C GLN A 34 22.32 -1.23 7.89
N ILE A 35 22.55 -2.49 8.26
CA ILE A 35 21.52 -3.50 8.46
C ILE A 35 21.30 -3.61 9.97
N MET A 36 20.15 -3.13 10.44
CA MET A 36 19.79 -3.16 11.87
C MET A 36 19.47 -4.59 12.30
N LYS A 37 19.50 -4.86 13.61
CA LYS A 37 19.13 -6.17 14.18
C LYS A 37 17.76 -6.64 13.69
N ALA A 38 16.79 -5.73 13.61
CA ALA A 38 15.46 -6.03 13.10
C ALA A 38 15.49 -6.52 11.64
N ASP A 39 16.28 -5.89 10.79
CA ASP A 39 16.45 -6.26 9.37
C ASP A 39 17.10 -7.63 9.25
N GLN A 40 18.14 -7.90 10.05
CA GLN A 40 18.80 -9.21 10.13
C GLN A 40 17.78 -10.28 10.51
N MET A 41 16.93 -10.03 11.51
CA MET A 41 15.87 -10.95 11.92
C MET A 41 14.87 -11.21 10.79
N VAL A 42 14.46 -10.20 10.03
CA VAL A 42 13.56 -10.38 8.90
C VAL A 42 14.19 -11.26 7.82
N TYR A 43 15.47 -11.02 7.46
CA TYR A 43 16.17 -11.90 6.52
C TYR A 43 16.26 -13.34 7.03
N PHE A 44 16.49 -13.56 8.32
CA PHE A 44 16.47 -14.90 8.91
C PHE A 44 15.10 -15.53 8.91
N MET A 45 14.02 -14.76 9.16
CA MET A 45 12.65 -15.25 9.02
C MET A 45 12.35 -15.70 7.59
N ILE A 46 12.77 -14.92 6.58
CA ILE A 46 12.63 -15.30 5.17
C ILE A 46 13.47 -16.55 4.86
N ARG A 47 14.73 -16.58 5.30
CA ARG A 47 15.63 -17.73 5.07
C ARG A 47 15.06 -19.03 5.65
N ASP A 48 14.53 -18.98 6.87
CA ASP A 48 14.19 -20.17 7.65
C ASP A 48 12.76 -20.65 7.40
N ALA A 49 11.81 -19.74 7.11
CA ALA A 49 10.38 -20.07 7.07
C ALA A 49 9.72 -19.91 5.70
N PHE A 50 10.27 -19.11 4.79
CA PHE A 50 9.66 -18.87 3.48
C PHE A 50 10.13 -19.92 2.45
N PRO A 51 9.25 -20.48 1.59
CA PRO A 51 7.84 -20.13 1.38
C PRO A 51 6.82 -20.90 2.23
N ASP A 52 7.24 -21.85 3.06
CA ASP A 52 6.33 -22.72 3.84
C ASP A 52 5.40 -21.92 4.76
N ARG A 53 5.88 -20.78 5.27
CA ARG A 53 5.07 -19.76 5.96
C ARG A 53 5.10 -18.46 5.16
N GLY A 54 3.92 -17.94 4.86
CA GLY A 54 3.77 -16.65 4.18
C GLY A 54 4.28 -15.49 5.04
N ILE A 55 4.98 -14.55 4.38
CA ILE A 55 5.48 -13.33 5.01
C ILE A 55 4.71 -12.14 4.46
N PHE A 56 4.21 -11.31 5.39
CA PHE A 56 3.43 -10.11 5.10
C PHE A 56 4.03 -8.94 5.86
N PHE A 57 4.33 -7.87 5.16
CA PHE A 57 4.76 -6.60 5.74
C PHE A 57 3.53 -5.73 5.96
N SER A 58 3.35 -5.21 7.18
CA SER A 58 2.28 -4.24 7.44
C SER A 58 2.49 -2.98 6.60
N ARG A 59 1.43 -2.42 6.01
CA ARG A 59 1.53 -1.11 5.35
C ARG A 59 1.83 0.04 6.33
N THR A 60 1.61 -0.16 7.62
CA THR A 60 2.07 0.81 8.65
C THR A 60 3.59 0.85 8.79
N ALA A 61 4.32 -0.17 8.30
CA ALA A 61 5.78 -0.15 8.22
C ALA A 61 6.29 0.63 6.98
N GLY A 62 5.39 1.28 6.23
CA GLY A 62 5.74 2.12 5.09
C GLY A 62 6.54 1.37 4.02
N GLY A 63 7.68 1.93 3.65
CA GLY A 63 8.58 1.41 2.61
C GLY A 63 9.51 0.28 3.07
N TYR A 64 9.32 -0.29 4.27
CA TYR A 64 10.27 -1.24 4.85
C TYR A 64 10.73 -2.40 3.94
N PRO A 65 9.85 -3.13 3.21
CA PRO A 65 10.35 -4.15 2.27
C PRO A 65 11.25 -3.58 1.17
N TYR A 66 11.11 -2.31 0.80
CA TYR A 66 11.94 -1.66 -0.21
C TYR A 66 13.32 -1.30 0.34
N GLU A 67 13.38 -0.90 1.61
CA GLU A 67 14.65 -0.69 2.33
C GLU A 67 15.45 -2.00 2.41
N LEU A 68 14.76 -3.14 2.51
CA LEU A 68 15.33 -4.49 2.45
C LEU A 68 15.60 -4.98 1.01
N GLY A 69 15.36 -4.18 -0.02
CA GLY A 69 15.58 -4.59 -1.42
C GLY A 69 14.61 -5.66 -1.94
N LEU A 70 13.46 -5.82 -1.30
CA LEU A 70 12.43 -6.81 -1.65
C LEU A 70 11.36 -6.24 -2.59
N GLU A 71 11.49 -5.02 -3.10
CA GLU A 71 10.46 -4.33 -3.89
C GLU A 71 9.95 -5.14 -5.08
N ARG A 72 10.84 -5.92 -5.70
CA ARG A 72 10.51 -6.75 -6.86
C ARG A 72 9.72 -8.00 -6.49
N TYR A 73 9.67 -8.36 -5.21
CA TYR A 73 9.10 -9.62 -4.73
C TYR A 73 7.90 -9.39 -3.81
N VAL A 74 7.42 -8.15 -3.66
CA VAL A 74 6.27 -7.85 -2.80
C VAL A 74 5.10 -7.30 -3.60
N VAL A 75 3.90 -7.76 -3.25
CA VAL A 75 2.64 -7.28 -3.83
C VAL A 75 1.71 -6.79 -2.74
N THR A 76 1.14 -5.59 -2.90
CA THR A 76 0.16 -5.05 -1.98
C THR A 76 -1.15 -5.84 -2.07
N GLN A 77 -1.62 -6.31 -0.91
CA GLN A 77 -2.91 -6.97 -0.68
C GLN A 77 -3.61 -6.30 0.51
N GLY A 78 -4.52 -5.37 0.22
CA GLY A 78 -5.22 -4.59 1.24
C GLY A 78 -4.27 -3.80 2.13
N LEU A 79 -4.23 -4.14 3.43
CA LEU A 79 -3.42 -3.45 4.45
C LEU A 79 -1.98 -4.00 4.58
N THR A 80 -1.56 -4.91 3.71
CA THR A 80 -0.25 -5.57 3.78
C THR A 80 0.44 -5.63 2.43
N LYS A 81 1.76 -5.87 2.45
CA LYS A 81 2.55 -6.29 1.29
C LYS A 81 2.98 -7.74 1.48
N LYS A 82 2.51 -8.63 0.61
CA LYS A 82 2.83 -10.07 0.65
C LYS A 82 4.13 -10.32 -0.09
N LEU A 83 5.05 -11.08 0.51
CA LEU A 83 6.25 -11.59 -0.16
C LEU A 83 5.90 -12.77 -1.09
N LEU A 84 6.44 -12.74 -2.30
CA LEU A 84 6.33 -13.77 -3.32
C LEU A 84 7.68 -14.46 -3.56
N PRO A 85 7.69 -15.73 -3.97
CA PRO A 85 8.94 -16.45 -4.23
C PRO A 85 9.61 -16.05 -5.53
N GLN A 86 8.87 -15.42 -6.45
CA GLN A 86 9.34 -14.95 -7.74
C GLN A 86 9.08 -13.44 -7.89
N PRO A 87 9.81 -12.77 -8.80
CA PRO A 87 9.54 -11.37 -9.10
C PRO A 87 8.09 -11.15 -9.53
N VAL A 88 7.49 -10.07 -9.05
CA VAL A 88 6.14 -9.64 -9.43
C VAL A 88 6.14 -9.27 -10.90
N VAL A 89 5.20 -9.85 -11.65
CA VAL A 89 4.97 -9.56 -13.06
C VAL A 89 3.66 -8.77 -13.18
N PRO A 90 3.69 -7.51 -13.67
CA PRO A 90 2.47 -6.76 -13.96
C PRO A 90 1.56 -7.48 -14.94
N GLY A 91 0.25 -7.34 -14.76
CA GLY A 91 -0.75 -7.99 -15.58
C GLY A 91 -2.17 -7.47 -15.28
N PRO A 92 -3.22 -8.12 -15.81
CA PRO A 92 -4.60 -7.63 -15.65
C PRO A 92 -5.05 -7.51 -14.18
N ASP A 93 -4.53 -8.38 -13.30
CA ASP A 93 -4.86 -8.39 -11.87
C ASP A 93 -3.78 -7.76 -10.99
N ILE A 94 -2.62 -7.40 -11.56
CA ILE A 94 -1.50 -6.79 -10.84
C ILE A 94 -1.10 -5.48 -11.53
N VAL A 95 -1.45 -4.36 -10.91
CA VAL A 95 -1.17 -3.02 -11.43
C VAL A 95 -0.10 -2.31 -10.61
N LEU A 96 0.65 -1.41 -11.26
CA LEU A 96 1.66 -0.59 -10.60
C LEU A 96 1.05 0.75 -10.20
N ILE A 97 1.01 1.00 -8.90
CA ILE A 97 0.52 2.27 -8.34
C ILE A 97 1.70 3.12 -7.91
N GLN A 98 1.69 4.40 -8.32
CA GLN A 98 2.75 5.33 -7.98
C GLN A 98 2.88 5.50 -6.47
N GLY A 99 4.11 5.45 -5.96
CA GLY A 99 4.41 5.50 -4.52
C GLY A 99 4.06 4.22 -3.74
N GLU A 100 3.16 3.38 -4.23
CA GLU A 100 2.74 2.16 -3.54
C GLU A 100 3.43 0.89 -4.07
N GLY A 101 3.78 0.83 -5.35
CA GLY A 101 4.33 -0.37 -6.00
C GLY A 101 3.25 -1.27 -6.59
N ALA A 102 3.55 -2.56 -6.73
CA ALA A 102 2.61 -3.52 -7.32
C ALA A 102 1.44 -3.83 -6.38
N MET A 103 0.22 -3.82 -6.90
CA MET A 103 -1.00 -4.14 -6.17
C MET A 103 -1.77 -5.27 -6.84
N ASP A 104 -2.15 -6.27 -6.07
CA ASP A 104 -3.08 -7.33 -6.46
C ASP A 104 -4.52 -6.80 -6.30
N VAL A 105 -5.13 -6.42 -7.42
CA VAL A 105 -6.42 -5.73 -7.47
C VAL A 105 -7.54 -6.64 -6.99
N LYS A 106 -7.55 -7.89 -7.48
CA LYS A 106 -8.58 -8.87 -7.15
C LYS A 106 -8.57 -9.19 -5.66
N ARG A 107 -7.40 -9.50 -5.10
CA ARG A 107 -7.29 -9.83 -3.67
C ARG A 107 -7.57 -8.61 -2.79
N SER A 108 -7.12 -7.43 -3.18
CA SER A 108 -7.36 -6.21 -2.42
C SER A 108 -8.85 -5.86 -2.38
N LEU A 109 -9.57 -6.00 -3.48
CA LEU A 109 -11.03 -5.80 -3.52
C LEU A 109 -11.79 -6.83 -2.68
N GLU A 110 -11.38 -8.10 -2.73
CA GLU A 110 -11.96 -9.17 -1.91
C GLU A 110 -11.79 -8.87 -0.41
N LEU A 111 -10.57 -8.50 -0.01
CA LEU A 111 -10.28 -8.12 1.39
C LEU A 111 -11.11 -6.91 1.81
N TRP A 112 -11.17 -5.88 0.97
CA TRP A 112 -11.91 -4.65 1.25
C TRP A 112 -13.41 -4.89 1.42
N THR A 113 -14.00 -5.70 0.54
CA THR A 113 -15.46 -5.89 0.48
C THR A 113 -15.95 -6.89 1.53
N ASN A 114 -15.22 -8.00 1.70
CA ASN A 114 -15.72 -9.18 2.42
C ASN A 114 -15.02 -9.44 3.76
N VAL A 115 -13.83 -8.90 3.99
CA VAL A 115 -13.04 -9.19 5.20
C VAL A 115 -12.92 -7.97 6.11
N PHE A 116 -12.60 -6.81 5.56
CA PHE A 116 -12.39 -5.59 6.34
C PHE A 116 -13.72 -4.95 6.74
N THR A 117 -14.05 -5.04 8.02
CA THR A 117 -15.26 -4.45 8.60
C THR A 117 -15.06 -3.01 9.07
N ALA A 118 -13.79 -2.59 9.24
CA ALA A 118 -13.47 -1.30 9.84
C ALA A 118 -13.95 -0.12 8.99
N THR A 119 -13.98 -0.23 7.66
CA THR A 119 -14.48 0.85 6.79
C THR A 119 -15.92 1.23 7.17
N LYS A 120 -16.78 0.24 7.39
CA LYS A 120 -18.17 0.43 7.84
C LYS A 120 -18.25 0.99 9.25
N SER A 121 -17.46 0.45 10.19
CA SER A 121 -17.51 0.88 11.59
C SER A 121 -16.89 2.26 11.81
N LEU A 122 -15.87 2.63 11.03
CA LEU A 122 -15.25 3.96 11.03
C LEU A 122 -16.19 5.00 10.39
N ALA A 123 -16.82 4.66 9.26
CA ALA A 123 -17.77 5.56 8.60
C ALA A 123 -19.01 5.86 9.45
N ALA A 124 -19.38 4.98 10.38
CA ALA A 124 -20.52 5.16 11.28
C ALA A 124 -20.21 6.00 12.55
N ARG A 125 -18.96 6.41 12.76
CA ARG A 125 -18.53 7.19 13.93
C ARG A 125 -18.65 8.70 13.68
N ASP A 126 -18.66 9.47 14.76
CA ASP A 126 -18.50 10.93 14.72
C ASP A 126 -17.17 11.33 15.36
N GLY A 127 -16.11 11.23 14.56
CA GLY A 127 -14.75 11.53 14.96
C GLY A 127 -13.98 10.34 15.51
N TRP A 128 -12.68 10.57 15.68
CA TRP A 128 -11.74 9.62 16.24
C TRP A 128 -11.28 10.09 17.63
N VAL A 129 -10.98 9.15 18.51
CA VAL A 129 -10.87 9.42 19.95
C VAL A 129 -9.59 10.19 20.32
N ASP A 130 -8.50 10.01 19.56
CA ASP A 130 -7.22 10.69 19.83
C ASP A 130 -6.31 10.80 18.59
N ASP A 131 -5.47 11.84 18.54
CA ASP A 131 -4.58 12.08 17.40
C ASP A 131 -3.45 11.05 17.28
N ALA A 132 -3.02 10.42 18.38
CA ALA A 132 -1.90 9.48 18.36
C ALA A 132 -2.26 8.16 17.65
N SER A 133 -3.54 7.79 17.59
CA SER A 133 -4.02 6.57 16.94
C SER A 133 -4.71 6.81 15.59
N VAL A 134 -4.75 8.05 15.09
CA VAL A 134 -5.41 8.44 13.82
C VAL A 134 -4.79 7.78 12.59
N GLY A 135 -3.56 7.25 12.71
CA GLY A 135 -2.89 6.52 11.64
C GLY A 135 -3.66 5.27 11.17
N ILE A 136 -4.49 4.65 12.03
CA ILE A 136 -5.30 3.49 11.63
C ILE A 136 -6.42 3.91 10.66
N PRO A 137 -7.30 4.88 11.00
CA PRO A 137 -8.27 5.41 10.03
C PRO A 137 -7.62 5.93 8.74
N ASP A 138 -6.51 6.68 8.86
CA ASP A 138 -5.80 7.22 7.70
C ASP A 138 -5.29 6.10 6.78
N LEU A 139 -4.80 4.98 7.34
CA LEU A 139 -4.40 3.83 6.54
C LEU A 139 -5.57 3.23 5.76
N TYR A 140 -6.78 3.17 6.33
CA TYR A 140 -7.96 2.70 5.58
C TYR A 140 -8.30 3.63 4.43
N VAL A 141 -8.23 4.95 4.65
CA VAL A 141 -8.46 5.94 3.59
C VAL A 141 -7.45 5.77 2.47
N ILE A 142 -6.15 5.76 2.79
CA ILE A 142 -5.05 5.58 1.82
C ILE A 142 -5.25 4.27 1.07
N SER A 143 -5.48 3.16 1.77
CA SER A 143 -5.63 1.83 1.16
C SER A 143 -6.80 1.79 0.16
N GLY A 144 -7.94 2.40 0.51
CA GLY A 144 -9.08 2.43 -0.39
C GLY A 144 -8.90 3.39 -1.56
N VAL A 145 -8.27 4.56 -1.38
CA VAL A 145 -7.94 5.45 -2.51
C VAL A 145 -6.98 4.76 -3.50
N THR A 146 -5.94 4.12 -3.00
CA THR A 146 -4.99 3.34 -3.82
C THR A 146 -5.70 2.19 -4.53
N LEU A 147 -6.59 1.47 -3.86
CA LEU A 147 -7.39 0.40 -4.48
C LEU A 147 -8.36 0.96 -5.54
N ALA A 148 -8.99 2.11 -5.29
CA ALA A 148 -9.86 2.75 -6.26
C ALA A 148 -9.10 3.16 -7.53
N GLU A 149 -7.88 3.69 -7.40
CA GLU A 149 -6.99 3.96 -8.52
C GLU A 149 -6.67 2.67 -9.30
N ALA A 150 -6.29 1.61 -8.60
CA ALA A 150 -5.98 0.31 -9.19
C ALA A 150 -7.16 -0.30 -9.96
N LEU A 151 -8.37 -0.20 -9.40
CA LEU A 151 -9.61 -0.62 -10.05
C LEU A 151 -9.90 0.21 -11.30
N ALA A 152 -9.68 1.53 -11.26
CA ALA A 152 -9.87 2.40 -12.41
C ALA A 152 -8.90 2.06 -13.55
N GLN A 153 -7.62 1.87 -13.23
CA GLN A 153 -6.59 1.44 -14.20
C GLN A 153 -6.91 0.07 -14.82
N SER A 154 -7.61 -0.79 -14.08
CA SER A 154 -8.06 -2.11 -14.54
C SER A 154 -9.42 -2.11 -15.25
N GLY A 155 -10.01 -0.93 -15.50
CA GLY A 155 -11.32 -0.78 -16.16
C GLY A 155 -12.55 -1.07 -15.27
N LYS A 156 -12.36 -1.33 -13.97
CA LYS A 156 -13.42 -1.64 -12.99
C LYS A 156 -13.98 -0.35 -12.37
N ILE A 157 -14.56 0.50 -13.21
CA ILE A 157 -15.00 1.85 -12.83
C ILE A 157 -16.09 1.85 -11.73
N PRO A 158 -17.13 0.98 -11.77
CA PRO A 158 -18.16 0.96 -10.72
C PRO A 158 -17.59 0.60 -9.34
N GLU A 159 -16.70 -0.38 -9.27
CA GLU A 159 -16.03 -0.81 -8.04
C GLU A 159 -15.07 0.26 -7.55
N SER A 160 -14.31 0.88 -8.45
CA SER A 160 -13.43 2.02 -8.13
C SER A 160 -14.19 3.14 -7.42
N ARG A 161 -15.34 3.56 -7.98
CA ARG A 161 -16.20 4.59 -7.36
C ARG A 161 -16.67 4.18 -5.97
N THR A 162 -17.14 2.93 -5.83
CA THR A 162 -17.66 2.42 -4.56
C THR A 162 -16.59 2.46 -3.47
N VAL A 163 -15.39 1.97 -3.77
CA VAL A 163 -14.26 1.97 -2.82
C VAL A 163 -13.86 3.40 -2.48
N TYR A 164 -13.78 4.29 -3.47
CA TYR A 164 -13.44 5.71 -3.27
C TYR A 164 -14.45 6.41 -2.34
N ASP A 165 -15.75 6.21 -2.58
CA ASP A 165 -16.81 6.81 -1.78
C ASP A 165 -16.78 6.30 -0.33
N GLN A 166 -16.49 5.02 -0.13
CA GLN A 166 -16.29 4.45 1.21
C GLN A 166 -15.08 5.06 1.92
N SER A 167 -13.95 5.24 1.24
CA SER A 167 -12.78 5.94 1.80
C SER A 167 -13.09 7.39 2.16
N LYS A 168 -13.85 8.09 1.30
CA LYS A 168 -14.30 9.45 1.58
C LYS A 168 -15.20 9.50 2.82
N GLN A 169 -16.14 8.56 2.95
CA GLN A 169 -17.01 8.47 4.13
C GLN A 169 -16.20 8.27 5.42
N VAL A 170 -15.20 7.37 5.41
CA VAL A 170 -14.29 7.19 6.55
C VAL A 170 -13.56 8.50 6.86
N ALA A 171 -12.96 9.15 5.86
CA ALA A 171 -12.23 10.41 6.08
C ALA A 171 -13.15 11.52 6.62
N THR A 172 -14.38 11.63 6.12
CA THR A 172 -15.37 12.61 6.61
C THR A 172 -15.77 12.30 8.05
N ALA A 173 -16.16 11.06 8.34
CA ALA A 173 -16.55 10.61 9.68
C ALA A 173 -15.44 10.89 10.71
N MET A 174 -14.19 10.71 10.31
CA MET A 174 -13.01 10.92 11.15
C MET A 174 -12.53 12.38 11.19
N ARG A 175 -13.20 13.30 10.50
CA ARG A 175 -12.81 14.72 10.37
C ARG A 175 -11.41 14.92 9.76
N ARG A 176 -11.04 14.00 8.84
CA ARG A 176 -9.75 13.96 8.12
C ARG A 176 -9.88 14.31 6.64
N ALA A 177 -11.07 14.62 6.13
CA ALA A 177 -11.33 14.85 4.70
C ALA A 177 -10.36 15.86 4.04
N GLN A 178 -9.98 16.92 4.76
CA GLN A 178 -9.07 17.97 4.26
C GLN A 178 -7.66 17.45 3.97
N ILE A 179 -7.18 16.50 4.76
CA ILE A 179 -5.83 15.93 4.65
C ILE A 179 -5.68 15.13 3.37
N PHE A 180 -6.77 14.47 2.97
CA PHE A 180 -6.85 13.70 1.73
C PHE A 180 -7.37 14.54 0.56
N GLY A 181 -7.73 15.81 0.79
CA GLY A 181 -8.23 16.72 -0.23
C GLY A 181 -9.61 16.37 -0.78
N PHE A 182 -10.42 15.62 -0.04
CA PHE A 182 -11.78 15.23 -0.47
C PHE A 182 -12.80 16.39 -0.46
N ASP A 183 -12.43 17.49 0.17
CA ASP A 183 -13.16 18.76 0.27
C ASP A 183 -12.78 19.75 -0.83
N ARG A 184 -11.71 19.47 -1.60
CA ARG A 184 -11.29 20.31 -2.72
C ARG A 184 -12.38 20.29 -3.79
N GLN A 185 -13.02 21.43 -4.03
CA GLN A 185 -13.82 21.61 -5.23
C GLN A 185 -12.89 21.56 -6.45
N PRO A 186 -13.25 20.83 -7.52
CA PRO A 186 -12.49 20.89 -8.75
C PRO A 186 -12.49 22.33 -9.25
N THR A 187 -11.34 22.99 -9.21
CA THR A 187 -11.15 24.26 -9.90
C THR A 187 -11.19 23.96 -11.39
N LEU A 188 -12.34 24.20 -12.02
CA LEU A 188 -12.45 24.15 -13.46
C LEU A 188 -11.45 25.18 -14.03
N PRO A 189 -10.53 24.79 -14.92
CA PRO A 189 -9.62 25.75 -15.52
C PRO A 189 -10.46 26.80 -16.26
N ILE A 190 -10.27 28.06 -15.89
CA ILE A 190 -10.83 29.20 -16.62
C ILE A 190 -10.05 29.24 -17.95
N ALA A 191 -10.62 28.66 -19.00
CA ALA A 191 -9.98 28.67 -20.31
C ALA A 191 -10.03 30.09 -20.91
N PRO A 192 -8.87 30.60 -21.34
CA PRO A 192 -8.80 31.00 -22.75
C PRO A 192 -7.51 30.48 -23.39
N GLY A 193 -7.65 29.54 -24.33
CA GLY A 193 -6.63 29.23 -25.34
C GLY A 193 -5.65 28.08 -25.04
N ALA A 194 -5.97 26.92 -25.61
CA ALA A 194 -5.07 25.86 -26.12
C ALA A 194 -4.04 25.14 -25.20
N ASP A 195 -4.12 23.80 -25.29
CA ASP A 195 -3.07 22.78 -25.16
C ASP A 195 -2.15 22.76 -23.93
N THR A 196 -2.55 21.98 -22.91
CA THR A 196 -1.77 20.81 -22.46
C THR A 196 -2.71 19.83 -21.75
N ALA A 197 -2.76 18.59 -22.24
CA ALA A 197 -3.51 17.52 -21.60
C ALA A 197 -2.83 17.08 -20.28
N ALA A 198 -3.49 17.36 -19.17
CA ALA A 198 -3.37 16.59 -17.94
C ALA A 198 -4.79 16.38 -17.39
N GLN A 199 -5.39 15.24 -17.72
CA GLN A 199 -6.61 14.80 -17.05
C GLN A 199 -6.25 14.34 -15.64
N PRO A 200 -6.92 14.83 -14.58
CA PRO A 200 -6.87 14.16 -13.29
C PRO A 200 -7.57 12.81 -13.41
N LEU A 201 -6.86 11.74 -13.04
CA LEU A 201 -7.46 10.43 -12.77
C LEU A 201 -8.54 10.61 -11.70
N LEU A 202 -9.73 10.04 -11.95
CA LEU A 202 -10.84 9.79 -11.00
C LEU A 202 -12.11 10.69 -11.05
N LEU A 203 -12.53 11.22 -12.19
CA LEU A 203 -13.96 11.55 -12.41
C LEU A 203 -14.36 11.28 -13.87
N PRO A 204 -15.38 10.46 -14.18
CA PRO A 204 -15.96 10.45 -15.51
C PRO A 204 -16.75 11.75 -15.74
N ALA A 205 -16.65 12.27 -16.95
CA ALA A 205 -17.43 13.42 -17.40
C ALA A 205 -18.93 13.14 -17.24
N ASP A 206 -19.64 14.07 -16.60
CA ASP A 206 -21.08 14.01 -16.43
C ASP A 206 -21.78 14.18 -17.79
N THR A 207 -22.30 13.08 -18.35
CA THR A 207 -23.04 13.10 -19.62
C THR A 207 -24.53 13.34 -19.45
N SER A 208 -25.00 13.88 -18.33
CA SER A 208 -26.42 14.14 -18.09
C SER A 208 -26.83 15.60 -18.34
N ARG A 209 -26.74 16.07 -19.60
CA ARG A 209 -27.62 17.15 -20.10
C ARG A 209 -27.92 16.98 -21.58
N LYS A 210 -29.09 16.41 -21.88
CA LYS A 210 -30.10 16.97 -22.79
C LYS A 210 -31.43 16.28 -22.54
#